data_AF-A0A8J4H1N3-F1
#
_entry.id   AF-A0A8J4H1N3-F1
#
_cell.length_a   1.000
_cell.length_b   1.000
_cell.length_c   1.000
_cell.angle_alpha   90.00
_cell.angle_beta   90.00
_cell.angle_gamma   90.00
#
_symmetry.space_group_name_H-M   'P 1'
#
loop_
_entity.id
_entity.type
_entity.pdbx_description
1 polymer ?
#
loop_
_entity_poly.entity_id
_entity_poly.type
_entity_poly.pdbx_seq_one_letter_code
_entity_poly.pdbx_strand_id
1 'polypeptide(L)' 'MRRYNLARPILLLAVAFFVNSLSMFLIVLLFDTSQETASNIAFFIMLIAVILVYRKMMRRKPK' A
#
# COMPACT_ATOMS: atom_id res chain seq x y z
N MET A 1 -25.98 -10.86 -14.42
CA MET A 1 -25.00 -9.75 -14.37
C MET A 1 -23.94 -10.08 -13.32
N ARG A 2 -22.67 -10.19 -13.73
CA ARG A 2 -21.53 -10.61 -12.89
C ARG A 2 -21.43 -9.72 -11.65
N ARG A 3 -21.50 -10.31 -10.45
CA ARG A 3 -21.26 -9.61 -9.17
C ARG A 3 -19.85 -9.02 -9.19
N TYR A 4 -19.74 -7.70 -9.34
CA TYR A 4 -18.47 -6.99 -9.19
C TYR A 4 -17.97 -7.19 -7.77
N ASN A 5 -16.86 -7.92 -7.61
CA ASN A 5 -16.31 -8.22 -6.30
C ASN A 5 -15.51 -7.02 -5.79
N LEU A 6 -16.23 -6.00 -5.30
CA LEU A 6 -15.70 -4.76 -4.73
C LEU A 6 -14.72 -4.99 -3.56
N ALA A 7 -14.72 -6.19 -2.98
CA ALA A 7 -13.76 -6.58 -1.94
C ALA A 7 -12.29 -6.43 -2.38
N ARG A 8 -11.96 -6.66 -3.66
CA ARG A 8 -10.58 -6.51 -4.18
C ARG A 8 -10.09 -5.05 -4.18
N PRO A 9 -10.80 -4.09 -4.80
CA PRO A 9 -10.40 -2.68 -4.77
C PRO A 9 -10.42 -2.08 -3.36
N ILE A 10 -11.35 -2.49 -2.49
CA ILE A 10 -11.40 -2.02 -1.10
C ILE A 10 -10.16 -2.50 -0.31
N LEU A 11 -9.75 -3.75 -0.47
CA LEU A 11 -8.53 -4.27 0.15
C LEU A 11 -7.28 -3.54 -0.34
N LEU A 12 -7.23 -3.13 -1.61
CA LEU A 12 -6.10 -2.35 -2.12
C LEU A 12 -6.01 -0.97 -1.49
N LEU A 13 -7.14 -0.28 -1.31
CA LEU A 13 -7.21 0.99 -0.60
C LEU A 13 -6.78 0.85 0.87
N ALA A 14 -7.25 -0.20 1.56
CA ALA A 14 -6.87 -0.46 2.94
C ALA A 14 -5.36 -0.71 3.07
N VAL A 15 -4.77 -1.50 2.16
CA VAL A 15 -3.33 -1.77 2.15
C VAL A 15 -2.53 -0.50 1.80
N ALA A 16 -3.01 0.32 0.86
CA ALA A 16 -2.36 1.58 0.54
C ALA A 16 -2.26 2.50 1.76
N PHE A 17 -3.39 2.71 2.45
CA PHE A 17 -3.44 3.55 3.64
C PHE A 17 -2.54 2.99 4.75
N PHE A 18 -2.62 1.69 4.99
CA PHE A 18 -1.83 1.02 6.03
C PHE A 18 -0.33 1.12 5.76
N VAL A 19 0.12 0.83 4.53
CA VAL A 19 1.53 0.87 4.17
C VAL A 19 2.06 2.31 4.26
N ASN A 20 1.32 3.30 3.80
CA ASN A 20 1.78 4.69 3.89
C ASN A 20 1.99 5.15 5.34
N SER A 21 1.00 4.89 6.20
CA SER A 21 1.08 5.26 7.61
C SER A 21 2.19 4.51 8.34
N LEU A 22 2.34 3.22 8.08
CA LEU A 22 3.40 2.39 8.66
C LEU A 22 4.79 2.83 8.18
N SER A 23 4.96 3.07 6.88
CA SER A 23 6.23 3.51 6.30
C SER A 23 6.63 4.89 6.83
N MET A 24 5.71 5.83 6.93
CA MET A 24 5.99 7.16 7.51
C MET A 24 6.45 7.03 8.97
N PHE A 25 5.73 6.24 9.78
CA PHE A 25 6.10 6.02 11.18
C PHE A 25 7.49 5.37 11.32
N LEU A 26 7.76 4.34 10.53
CA LEU A 26 9.05 3.65 10.50
C LEU A 26 10.18 4.58 10.06
N ILE A 27 10.01 5.36 9.00
CA ILE A 27 11.04 6.26 8.49
C ILE A 27 11.38 7.35 9.52
N VAL A 28 10.36 7.95 10.14
CA VAL A 28 10.57 8.96 11.19
C VAL A 28 11.29 8.34 12.39
N LEU A 29 10.88 7.15 12.82
CA LEU A 29 11.47 6.49 14.00
C LEU A 29 12.92 6.00 13.76
N LEU A 30 13.22 5.48 12.56
CA LEU A 30 14.52 4.85 12.26
C LEU A 30 15.57 5.82 11.74
N PHE A 31 15.16 6.89 11.07
CA PHE A 31 16.08 7.79 10.37
C PHE A 31 16.08 9.22 10.90
N ASP A 32 15.25 9.54 11.92
CA ASP A 32 15.12 10.88 12.55
C ASP A 32 14.98 12.00 11.49
N THR A 33 14.29 11.69 10.40
CA THR A 33 14.18 12.59 9.25
C THR A 33 13.04 13.59 9.44
N SER A 34 13.13 14.72 8.74
CA SER A 34 12.02 15.66 8.67
C SER A 34 10.73 15.01 8.13
N GLN A 35 9.59 15.46 8.65
CA GLN A 35 8.28 14.90 8.33
C GLN A 35 7.94 15.01 6.84
N GLU A 36 8.44 16.05 6.16
CA GLU A 36 8.29 16.24 4.71
C GLU A 36 9.06 15.19 3.92
N THR A 37 10.32 14.91 4.29
CA THR A 37 11.14 13.90 3.61
C THR A 37 10.56 12.50 3.81
N ALA A 38 10.12 12.19 5.03
CA ALA A 38 9.48 10.92 5.35
C ALA A 38 8.18 10.70 4.57
N SER A 39 7.35 11.74 4.42
CA SER A 39 6.10 11.69 3.64
C SER A 39 6.35 11.34 2.17
N ASN A 40 7.33 12.00 1.54
CA ASN A 40 7.66 11.74 0.14
C ASN A 40 8.17 10.30 -0.06
N ILE A 41 9.05 9.82 0.81
CA ILE A 41 9.59 8.46 0.74
C ILE A 41 8.47 7.42 1.01
N ALA A 42 7.65 7.64 2.03
CA ALA A 42 6.51 6.76 2.35
C ALA A 42 5.52 6.67 1.19
N PHE A 43 5.28 7.77 0.48
CA PHE A 43 4.44 7.79 -0.72
C PHE A 43 4.98 6.90 -1.84
N PHE A 44 6.29 6.97 -2.13
CA PHE A 44 6.92 6.08 -3.12
C PHE A 44 6.84 4.60 -2.71
N ILE A 45 7.05 4.30 -1.43
CA ILE A 45 6.92 2.93 -0.89
C ILE A 45 5.48 2.44 -1.01
N MET A 46 4.49 3.27 -0.68
CA MET A 46 3.07 2.95 -0.82
C MET A 46 2.74 2.61 -2.28
N LEU A 47 3.20 3.43 -3.23
CA LEU A 47 2.94 3.24 -4.66
C LEU A 47 3.46 1.87 -5.14
N ILE A 48 4.70 1.53 -4.78
CA ILE A 48 5.29 0.23 -5.09
C ILE A 48 4.51 -0.91 -4.43
N ALA A 49 4.16 -0.77 -3.15
CA ALA A 49 3.45 -1.80 -2.40
C ALA A 49 2.06 -2.11 -2.98
N VAL A 50 1.30 -1.08 -3.38
CA VAL A 50 0.00 -1.23 -4.04
C VAL A 50 0.13 -2.01 -5.34
N ILE A 51 1.13 -1.72 -6.17
CA ILE A 51 1.38 -2.45 -7.42
C ILE A 51 1.71 -3.92 -7.14
N LEU A 52 2.56 -4.20 -6.15
CA LEU A 52 2.93 -5.57 -5.76
C LEU A 52 1.71 -6.35 -5.25
N VAL A 53 0.89 -5.73 -4.40
CA VAL A 53 -0.32 -6.34 -3.82
C VAL A 53 -1.38 -6.58 -4.89
N TYR A 54 -1.56 -5.64 -5.82
CA TYR A 54 -2.43 -5.80 -6.97
C TYR A 54 -2.01 -6.99 -7.84
N ARG A 55 -0.72 -7.08 -8.19
CA ARG A 55 -0.17 -8.23 -8.93
C ARG A 55 -0.37 -9.54 -8.16
N LYS A 56 -0.14 -9.55 -6.84
CA LYS A 56 -0.34 -10.73 -5.98
C LYS A 56 -1.82 -11.18 -5.96
N MET A 57 -2.75 -10.23 -5.87
CA MET A 57 -4.19 -10.50 -5.91
C MET A 57 -4.65 -11.04 -7.26
N MET A 58 -4.09 -10.56 -8.36
CA MET A 58 -4.39 -11.07 -9.71
C MET A 58 -3.81 -12.46 -9.98
N ARG A 59 -2.64 -12.79 -9.40
CA ARG A 59 -2.00 -14.10 -9.55
C ARG A 59 -2.68 -15.22 -8.78
N ARG A 60 -3.53 -14.91 -7.79
CA ARG A 60 -4.43 -15.89 -7.16
C ARG A 60 -5.61 -16.19 -8.09
N LYS A 61 -5.35 -16.94 -9.17
CA LYS A 61 -6.41 -17.70 -9.84
C LYS A 61 -6.82 -18.84 -8.88
N PRO A 62 -8.11 -19.05 -8.62
CA PRO A 62 -8.55 -20.29 -7.97
C PRO A 62 -8.08 -21.45 -8.85
N LYS A 63 -7.29 -22.36 -8.28
CA LYS A 63 -7.24 -23.74 -8.77
C LYS A 63 -8.53 -24.42 -8.34
#